data_AF-A0A9D4QDI0-F1
#
_entry.id   AF-A0A9D4QDI0-F1
#
_cell.length_a   1.000
_cell.length_b   1.000
_cell.length_c   1.000
_cell.angle_alpha   90.00
_cell.angle_beta   90.00
_cell.angle_gamma   90.00
#
_symmetry.space_group_name_H-M   'P 1'
#
loop_
_entity.id
_entity.type
_entity.pdbx_description
1 polymer ?
#
loop_
_entity_poly.entity_id
_entity_poly.type
_entity_poly.pdbx_seq_one_letter_code
_entity_poly.pdbx_strand_id
1 'polypeptide(L)'
;MVVVSVYYRPLTSKNQNDSFTWLGKVQAQAGSLPIVVGGDFNAKHPSWGYVKTDSRGRALHDAIEMSTLNVCNIPDRPTRIGLHTRQQDTTPDLTLATPGLIRGWDVDSTTWGSDHLPIIITLNRKKIREKNEVVAFDGKKFRVATGNGFTDFEGLSAMIAEARPEARETIPCDDTTTRMDAHLANLWRKASRLTKQYRHKGKRHRDLMSLKRQYQLIKEYQELLEADEWHNTCAKLGREPGLKRLWGILRSLLGRKKGAPPLADLFLREEAATLEDRVIRTFFPHATETPPEPLPTTAIDGPKTELDRPFTLGEFVAAMAQGKTRSAPGHDGVTWQELRNLSDEAQDKLLAIINESWESGVL
;
A
#
# COMPACT_ATOMS: atom_id res chain seq x y z
N MET A 1 4.30 19.53 -0.69
CA MET A 1 3.70 19.63 -2.03
C MET A 1 2.26 20.01 -1.83
N VAL A 2 1.79 21.03 -2.54
CA VAL A 2 0.38 21.47 -2.51
C VAL A 2 -0.30 20.95 -3.76
N VAL A 3 -1.49 20.36 -3.60
CA VAL A 3 -2.30 19.87 -4.71
C VAL A 3 -3.62 20.62 -4.71
N VAL A 4 -3.97 21.22 -5.84
CA VAL A 4 -5.21 21.99 -6.01
C VAL A 4 -6.05 21.36 -7.10
N SER A 5 -7.29 21.01 -6.77
CA SER A 5 -8.28 20.56 -7.75
C SER A 5 -9.21 21.70 -8.10
N VAL A 6 -9.43 21.93 -9.40
CA VAL A 6 -10.19 23.07 -9.90
C VAL A 6 -11.37 22.59 -10.76
N TYR A 7 -12.51 23.27 -10.62
CA TYR A 7 -13.63 23.12 -11.53
C TYR A 7 -14.28 24.47 -11.82
N TYR A 8 -14.26 24.89 -13.07
CA TYR A 8 -15.00 26.04 -13.58
C TYR A 8 -16.12 25.57 -14.47
N ARG A 9 -17.36 25.99 -14.18
CA ARG A 9 -18.50 25.71 -15.06
C ARG A 9 -18.29 26.34 -16.45
N PRO A 10 -18.76 25.72 -17.54
CA PRO A 10 -18.72 26.31 -18.87
C PRO A 10 -19.32 27.73 -18.90
N LEU A 11 -18.74 28.62 -19.72
CA LEU A 11 -19.24 29.98 -19.90
C LEU A 11 -20.69 29.94 -20.40
N THR A 12 -21.61 30.53 -19.64
CA THR A 12 -23.01 30.71 -20.03
C THR A 12 -23.25 32.08 -20.68
N SER A 13 -22.36 33.05 -20.45
CA SER A 13 -22.40 34.41 -21.00
C SER A 13 -21.01 34.88 -21.41
N LYS A 14 -20.94 35.71 -22.46
CA LYS A 14 -19.69 36.35 -22.91
C LYS A 14 -19.12 37.35 -21.92
N ASN A 15 -19.95 37.86 -20.99
CA ASN A 15 -19.57 38.88 -20.01
C ASN A 15 -19.11 38.30 -18.66
N GLN A 16 -19.03 36.98 -18.53
CA GLN A 16 -18.50 36.36 -17.32
C GLN A 16 -16.98 36.60 -17.25
N ASN A 17 -16.54 37.27 -16.19
CA ASN A 17 -15.13 37.65 -15.99
C ASN A 17 -14.55 36.88 -14.78
N ASP A 18 -13.68 35.92 -15.06
CA ASP A 18 -12.99 35.11 -14.05
C ASP A 18 -11.55 35.63 -13.90
N SER A 19 -11.18 36.13 -12.71
CA SER A 19 -9.92 36.86 -12.51
C SER A 19 -8.70 36.00 -12.19
N PHE A 20 -8.89 34.70 -11.88
CA PHE A 20 -7.84 33.73 -11.51
C PHE A 20 -6.82 34.17 -10.44
N THR A 21 -7.10 35.25 -9.70
CA THR A 21 -6.23 35.83 -8.66
C THR A 21 -5.87 34.86 -7.54
N TRP A 22 -6.63 33.78 -7.39
CA TRP A 22 -6.34 32.72 -6.43
C TRP A 22 -5.02 31.98 -6.74
N LEU A 23 -4.55 31.96 -8.00
CA LEU A 23 -3.25 31.35 -8.34
C LEU A 23 -2.12 32.00 -7.54
N GLY A 24 -2.06 33.33 -7.53
CA GLY A 24 -1.08 34.08 -6.73
C GLY A 24 -1.25 33.86 -5.23
N LYS A 25 -2.50 33.74 -4.73
CA LYS A 25 -2.76 33.44 -3.31
C LYS A 25 -2.25 32.04 -2.93
N VAL A 26 -2.48 31.04 -3.78
CA VAL A 26 -1.99 29.67 -3.57
C VAL A 26 -0.46 29.65 -3.57
N GLN A 27 0.19 30.37 -4.47
CA GLN A 27 1.66 30.47 -4.47
C GLN A 27 2.19 31.13 -3.21
N ALA A 28 1.59 32.25 -2.79
CA ALA A 28 1.98 32.95 -1.56
C ALA A 28 1.83 32.06 -0.32
N GLN A 29 0.74 31.29 -0.24
CA GLN A 29 0.48 30.36 0.87
C GLN A 29 1.37 29.11 0.83
N ALA A 30 1.71 28.61 -0.37
CA ALA A 30 2.56 27.44 -0.53
C ALA A 30 4.03 27.71 -0.13
N GLY A 31 4.48 28.96 -0.21
CA GLY A 31 5.86 29.35 0.10
C GLY A 31 6.84 28.63 -0.83
N SER A 32 7.74 27.82 -0.25
CA SER A 32 8.73 27.03 -1.01
C SER A 32 8.23 25.65 -1.44
N LEU A 33 7.00 25.26 -1.09
CA LEU A 33 6.47 23.94 -1.42
C LEU A 33 6.12 23.85 -2.92
N PRO A 34 6.45 22.74 -3.60
CA PRO A 34 6.05 22.52 -4.98
C PRO A 34 4.53 22.41 -5.10
N ILE A 35 3.96 22.94 -6.18
CA ILE A 35 2.52 23.05 -6.43
C ILE A 35 2.14 22.25 -7.66
N VAL A 36 1.03 21.52 -7.58
CA VAL A 36 0.31 20.96 -8.73
C VAL A 36 -1.13 21.48 -8.69
N VAL A 37 -1.58 22.05 -9.78
CA VAL A 37 -2.97 22.43 -10.01
C VAL A 37 -3.51 21.58 -11.15
N GLY A 38 -4.63 20.92 -10.95
CA GLY A 38 -5.26 20.10 -11.98
C GLY A 38 -6.78 20.22 -11.95
N GLY A 39 -7.42 20.24 -13.11
CA GLY A 39 -8.88 20.18 -13.18
C GLY A 39 -9.46 20.77 -14.46
N ASP A 40 -10.78 20.89 -14.47
CA ASP A 40 -11.54 21.39 -15.62
C ASP A 40 -11.71 22.91 -15.50
N PHE A 41 -11.07 23.65 -16.40
CA PHE A 41 -11.13 25.11 -16.44
C PHE A 41 -12.19 25.64 -17.40
N ASN A 42 -12.69 24.81 -18.32
CA ASN A 42 -13.58 25.23 -19.40
C ASN A 42 -13.16 26.56 -20.05
N ALA A 43 -11.86 26.70 -20.32
CA ALA A 43 -11.22 27.92 -20.81
C ALA A 43 -10.46 27.62 -22.12
N LYS A 44 -10.68 28.42 -23.17
CA LYS A 44 -10.13 28.13 -24.51
C LYS A 44 -8.93 29.01 -24.81
N HIS A 45 -7.78 28.39 -25.09
CA HIS A 45 -6.57 29.10 -25.53
C HIS A 45 -5.69 28.21 -26.44
N PRO A 46 -4.99 28.79 -27.43
CA PRO A 46 -4.01 28.07 -28.26
C PRO A 46 -2.89 27.38 -27.50
N SER A 47 -2.43 27.95 -26.38
CA SER A 47 -1.36 27.37 -25.54
C SER A 47 -1.65 25.96 -25.02
N TRP A 48 -2.91 25.51 -25.04
CA TRP A 48 -3.31 24.15 -24.67
C TRP A 48 -4.21 23.49 -25.73
N GLY A 49 -4.09 23.91 -26.99
CA GLY A 49 -4.61 23.14 -28.14
C GLY A 49 -5.93 23.64 -28.75
N TYR A 50 -6.47 24.79 -28.34
CA TYR A 50 -7.64 25.37 -29.02
C TYR A 50 -7.27 26.25 -30.22
N VAL A 51 -8.11 26.25 -31.25
CA VAL A 51 -7.92 27.12 -32.43
C VAL A 51 -8.13 28.61 -32.09
N LYS A 52 -9.02 28.92 -31.15
CA LYS A 52 -9.39 30.29 -30.77
C LYS A 52 -9.35 30.47 -29.27
N THR A 53 -8.96 31.67 -28.86
CA THR A 53 -9.01 32.12 -27.46
C THR A 53 -10.39 32.66 -27.11
N ASP A 54 -10.94 32.30 -25.94
CA ASP A 54 -12.08 33.00 -25.33
C ASP A 54 -11.63 33.94 -24.18
N SER A 55 -12.56 34.73 -23.63
CA SER A 55 -12.25 35.70 -22.57
C SER A 55 -11.63 35.04 -21.34
N ARG A 56 -12.20 33.91 -20.92
CA ARG A 56 -11.70 33.11 -19.78
C ARG A 56 -10.31 32.54 -20.05
N GLY A 57 -10.08 31.99 -21.24
CA GLY A 57 -8.79 31.45 -21.64
C GLY A 57 -7.70 32.52 -21.69
N ARG A 58 -8.04 33.74 -22.11
CA ARG A 58 -7.13 34.89 -22.04
C ARG A 58 -6.77 35.25 -20.60
N ALA A 59 -7.78 35.41 -19.74
CA ALA A 59 -7.57 35.74 -18.33
C ALA A 59 -6.77 34.66 -17.58
N LEU A 60 -7.04 33.38 -17.87
CA LEU A 60 -6.29 32.26 -17.31
C LEU A 60 -4.84 32.26 -17.80
N HIS A 61 -4.63 32.47 -19.10
CA HIS A 61 -3.30 32.54 -19.68
C HIS A 61 -2.47 33.66 -19.04
N ASP A 62 -3.02 34.87 -18.94
CA ASP A 62 -2.35 36.01 -18.31
C ASP A 62 -2.01 35.73 -16.83
N ALA A 63 -2.92 35.08 -16.10
CA ALA A 63 -2.68 34.69 -14.71
C ALA A 63 -1.60 33.61 -14.57
N ILE A 64 -1.48 32.69 -15.53
CA ILE A 64 -0.41 31.67 -15.56
C ILE A 64 0.93 32.34 -15.86
N GLU A 65 1.00 33.26 -16.83
CA GLU A 65 2.22 34.02 -17.16
C GLU A 65 2.72 34.88 -16.00
N MET A 66 1.80 35.42 -15.18
CA MET A 66 2.15 36.14 -13.96
C MET A 66 2.53 35.21 -12.78
N SER A 67 2.35 33.90 -12.95
CA SER A 67 2.68 32.88 -11.94
C SER A 67 4.06 32.27 -12.22
N THR A 68 4.50 31.38 -11.33
CA THR A 68 5.73 30.57 -11.50
C THR A 68 5.40 29.14 -11.95
N LEU A 69 4.16 28.88 -12.38
CA LEU A 69 3.69 27.56 -12.79
C LEU A 69 3.71 27.42 -14.31
N ASN A 70 4.05 26.22 -14.77
CA ASN A 70 4.03 25.89 -16.20
C ASN A 70 2.79 25.07 -16.54
N VAL A 71 2.23 25.30 -17.73
CA VAL A 71 1.25 24.37 -18.34
C VAL A 71 1.98 23.09 -18.73
N CYS A 72 1.50 21.95 -18.24
CA CYS A 72 2.10 20.63 -18.51
C CYS A 72 1.37 19.85 -19.61
N ASN A 73 0.21 20.33 -20.06
CA ASN A 73 -0.55 19.71 -21.14
C ASN A 73 0.26 19.64 -22.43
N ILE A 74 0.08 18.54 -23.17
CA ILE A 74 0.61 18.41 -24.53
C ILE A 74 -0.49 18.87 -25.52
N PRO A 75 -0.27 19.93 -26.32
CA PRO A 75 -1.34 20.55 -27.14
C PRO A 75 -2.04 19.63 -28.15
N ASP A 76 -1.40 18.56 -28.61
CA ASP A 76 -1.97 17.58 -29.55
C ASP A 76 -2.71 16.40 -28.86
N ARG A 77 -2.83 16.45 -27.53
CA ARG A 77 -3.53 15.46 -26.71
C ARG A 77 -4.80 16.07 -26.10
N PRO A 78 -5.97 15.91 -26.74
CA PRO A 78 -7.22 16.42 -26.18
C PRO A 78 -7.56 15.67 -24.88
N THR A 79 -8.15 16.38 -23.92
CA THR A 79 -8.57 15.81 -22.62
C THR A 79 -10.07 15.51 -22.56
N ARG A 80 -10.84 15.90 -23.57
CA ARG A 80 -12.26 15.56 -23.73
C ARG A 80 -12.58 15.16 -25.15
N ILE A 81 -13.27 14.04 -25.32
CA ILE A 81 -13.66 13.48 -26.61
C ILE A 81 -15.05 13.98 -27.01
N GLY A 82 -15.19 14.50 -28.22
CA GLY A 82 -16.49 14.89 -28.79
C GLY A 82 -17.41 13.67 -28.94
N LEU A 83 -18.62 13.75 -28.40
CA LEU A 83 -19.56 12.62 -28.32
C LEU A 83 -20.29 12.32 -29.64
N HIS A 84 -20.18 13.18 -30.66
CA HIS A 84 -20.76 12.96 -31.97
C HIS A 84 -19.94 13.65 -33.06
N THR A 85 -20.19 13.33 -34.33
CA THR A 85 -19.42 13.84 -35.49
C THR A 85 -19.35 15.36 -35.58
N ARG A 86 -20.37 16.08 -35.08
CA ARG A 86 -20.38 17.55 -35.03
C ARG A 86 -19.62 18.17 -33.85
N GLN A 87 -19.06 17.37 -32.95
CA GLN A 87 -18.26 17.83 -31.81
C GLN A 87 -16.81 17.43 -32.02
N GLN A 88 -15.93 18.43 -31.93
CA GLN A 88 -14.50 18.22 -31.92
C GLN A 88 -14.03 17.78 -30.53
N ASP A 89 -12.89 17.10 -30.51
CA ASP A 89 -12.17 16.79 -29.28
C ASP A 89 -11.54 18.10 -28.78
N THR A 90 -11.47 18.28 -27.46
CA THR A 90 -11.10 19.56 -26.83
C THR A 90 -10.25 19.34 -25.58
N THR A 91 -9.62 20.40 -25.06
CA THR A 91 -8.74 20.33 -23.89
C THR A 91 -9.24 21.23 -22.74
N PRO A 92 -10.41 20.97 -22.14
CA PRO A 92 -10.93 21.81 -21.04
C PRO A 92 -10.18 21.57 -19.73
N ASP A 93 -9.61 20.37 -19.56
CA ASP A 93 -8.82 19.98 -18.39
C ASP A 93 -7.35 20.39 -18.53
N LEU A 94 -6.83 21.12 -17.55
CA LEU A 94 -5.44 21.57 -17.52
C LEU A 94 -4.69 21.06 -16.30
N THR A 95 -3.39 20.90 -16.46
CA THR A 95 -2.42 20.64 -15.39
C THR A 95 -1.38 21.75 -15.40
N LEU A 96 -1.29 22.47 -14.28
CA LEU A 96 -0.24 23.45 -14.03
C LEU A 96 0.67 22.92 -12.91
N ALA A 97 1.98 23.09 -13.03
CA ALA A 97 2.88 22.65 -11.98
C ALA A 97 4.11 23.53 -11.83
N THR A 98 4.72 23.49 -10.65
CA THR A 98 6.05 24.04 -10.42
C THR A 98 7.05 23.43 -11.42
N PRO A 99 7.91 24.24 -12.07
CA PRO A 99 8.89 23.76 -13.05
C PRO A 99 9.72 22.58 -12.52
N GLY A 100 9.89 21.55 -13.34
CA GLY A 100 10.67 20.35 -13.01
C GLY A 100 9.97 19.32 -12.12
N LEU A 101 8.77 19.62 -11.61
CA LEU A 101 8.02 18.70 -10.74
C LEU A 101 7.38 17.52 -11.50
N ILE A 102 6.87 17.77 -12.71
CA ILE A 102 6.25 16.75 -13.55
C ILE A 102 7.29 16.24 -14.55
N ARG A 103 7.56 14.93 -14.52
CA ARG A 103 8.45 14.22 -15.45
C ARG A 103 7.70 13.70 -16.68
N GLY A 104 6.43 13.34 -16.51
CA GLY A 104 5.61 12.78 -17.58
C GLY A 104 4.17 13.23 -17.43
N TRP A 105 3.53 13.50 -18.57
CA TRP A 105 2.13 13.88 -18.66
C TRP A 105 1.55 13.14 -19.88
N ASP A 106 0.45 12.44 -19.69
CA ASP A 106 -0.32 11.83 -20.79
C ASP A 106 -1.81 11.75 -20.40
N VAL A 107 -2.65 11.43 -21.37
CA VAL A 107 -4.06 11.11 -21.18
C VAL A 107 -4.28 9.62 -21.32
N ASP A 108 -5.18 9.05 -20.52
CA ASP A 108 -5.57 7.66 -20.68
C ASP A 108 -6.17 7.42 -22.07
N SER A 109 -5.96 6.23 -22.61
CA SER A 109 -6.56 5.83 -23.88
C SER A 109 -8.09 5.69 -23.82
N THR A 110 -8.67 5.59 -22.63
CA THR A 110 -10.09 5.36 -22.36
C THR A 110 -10.68 6.46 -21.48
N THR A 111 -11.96 6.77 -21.66
CA THR A 111 -12.66 7.82 -20.88
C THR A 111 -13.26 7.30 -19.58
N TRP A 112 -13.13 6.00 -19.30
CA TRP A 112 -13.75 5.37 -18.13
C TRP A 112 -15.26 5.60 -17.99
N GLY A 113 -15.97 5.81 -19.10
CA GLY A 113 -17.42 6.03 -19.13
C GLY A 113 -17.83 7.49 -19.14
N SER A 114 -16.87 8.42 -18.99
CA SER A 114 -17.05 9.86 -19.18
C SER A 114 -16.89 10.25 -20.66
N ASP A 115 -17.08 11.53 -20.98
CA ASP A 115 -16.56 12.16 -22.20
C ASP A 115 -15.17 12.81 -21.99
N HIS A 116 -14.74 12.98 -20.74
CA HIS A 116 -13.37 13.38 -20.37
C HIS A 116 -12.42 12.17 -20.28
N LEU A 117 -11.14 12.41 -20.55
CA LEU A 117 -10.05 11.45 -20.42
C LEU A 117 -9.30 11.73 -19.12
N PRO A 118 -9.06 10.72 -18.27
CA PRO A 118 -8.17 10.86 -17.13
C PRO A 118 -6.78 11.34 -17.56
N ILE A 119 -6.28 12.35 -16.88
CA ILE A 119 -4.91 12.83 -17.03
C ILE A 119 -4.03 12.03 -16.07
N ILE A 120 -2.94 11.48 -16.59
CA ILE A 120 -1.94 10.73 -15.83
C ILE A 120 -0.67 11.58 -15.77
N ILE A 121 -0.26 11.93 -14.56
CA ILE A 121 0.98 12.67 -14.32
C ILE A 121 1.98 11.80 -13.56
N THR A 122 3.23 11.85 -14.00
CA THR A 122 4.37 11.23 -13.33
C THR A 122 5.19 12.32 -12.67
N LEU A 123 5.28 12.28 -11.35
CA LEU A 123 6.08 13.24 -10.59
C LEU A 123 7.57 12.87 -10.66
N ASN A 124 8.42 13.90 -10.74
CA ASN A 124 9.86 13.78 -10.62
C ASN A 124 10.24 13.65 -9.14
N ARG A 125 9.94 12.49 -8.55
CA ARG A 125 10.34 12.11 -7.20
C ARG A 125 11.19 10.86 -7.26
N LYS A 126 12.18 10.76 -6.36
CA LYS A 126 12.82 9.48 -6.08
C LYS A 126 11.71 8.52 -5.68
N LYS A 127 11.54 7.42 -6.43
CA LYS A 127 10.65 6.33 -6.04
C LYS A 127 11.04 5.97 -4.60
N ILE A 128 10.09 6.08 -3.67
CA ILE A 128 10.22 5.35 -2.42
C ILE A 128 10.33 3.90 -2.86
N ARG A 129 11.36 3.18 -2.43
CA ARG A 129 11.45 1.74 -2.67
C ARG A 129 10.26 1.12 -1.94
N GLU A 130 9.14 0.97 -2.65
CA GLU A 130 8.07 0.10 -2.23
C GLU A 130 8.71 -1.29 -2.14
N LYS A 131 8.57 -1.93 -0.97
CA LYS A 131 8.98 -3.33 -0.81
C LYS A 131 8.01 -4.17 -1.63
N ASN A 132 8.23 -4.21 -2.94
CA ASN A 132 7.55 -5.07 -3.90
C ASN A 132 8.07 -6.50 -3.79
N GLU A 133 8.54 -6.89 -2.61
CA GLU A 133 9.22 -8.14 -2.35
C GLU A 133 8.69 -8.65 -1.03
N VAL A 134 7.95 -9.76 -1.10
CA VAL A 134 7.52 -10.51 0.08
C VAL A 134 8.41 -11.74 0.17
N VAL A 135 8.97 -11.98 1.35
CA VAL A 135 9.70 -13.22 1.62
C VAL A 135 8.68 -14.30 1.95
N ALA A 136 8.54 -15.27 1.06
CA ALA A 136 7.80 -16.49 1.33
C ALA A 136 8.70 -17.51 2.03
N PHE A 137 8.12 -18.26 2.96
CA PHE A 137 8.79 -19.33 3.68
C PHE A 137 8.18 -20.68 3.31
N ASP A 138 8.97 -21.57 2.73
CA ASP A 138 8.59 -22.93 2.39
C ASP A 138 9.01 -23.89 3.52
N GLY A 139 8.06 -24.20 4.40
CA GLY A 139 8.30 -25.13 5.51
C GLY A 139 8.64 -26.55 5.07
N LYS A 140 8.31 -26.98 3.84
CA LYS A 140 8.70 -28.32 3.36
C LYS A 140 10.18 -28.36 3.03
N LYS A 141 10.68 -27.36 2.31
CA LYS A 141 12.13 -27.23 2.03
C LYS A 141 12.92 -27.07 3.33
N PHE A 142 12.41 -26.27 4.27
CA PHE A 142 13.05 -26.08 5.56
C PHE A 142 13.19 -27.39 6.36
N ARG A 143 12.15 -28.24 6.38
CA ARG A 143 12.23 -29.58 7.01
C ARG A 143 13.31 -30.46 6.38
N VAL A 144 13.43 -30.44 5.06
CA VAL A 144 14.46 -31.25 4.36
C VAL A 144 15.87 -30.72 4.69
N ALA A 145 16.07 -29.42 4.66
CA ALA A 145 17.37 -28.79 4.95
C ALA A 145 17.80 -28.93 6.42
N THR A 146 16.84 -29.08 7.35
CA THR A 146 17.09 -29.33 8.78
C THR A 146 17.16 -30.82 9.13
N GLY A 147 17.35 -31.69 8.14
CA GLY A 147 17.61 -33.12 8.37
C GLY A 147 19.01 -33.44 8.89
N ASN A 148 19.95 -32.49 8.81
CA ASN A 148 21.29 -32.65 9.37
C ASN A 148 21.21 -32.54 10.91
N GLY A 149 21.78 -33.49 11.63
CA GLY A 149 21.78 -33.44 13.10
C GLY A 149 22.68 -32.33 13.66
N PHE A 150 22.26 -31.70 14.76
CA PHE A 150 23.03 -30.69 15.54
C PHE A 150 23.39 -31.24 16.92
N THR A 151 24.42 -30.74 17.60
CA THR A 151 24.89 -31.29 18.89
C THR A 151 24.40 -30.52 20.12
N ASP A 152 24.15 -29.22 19.97
CA ASP A 152 23.82 -28.28 21.03
C ASP A 152 22.95 -27.12 20.49
N PHE A 153 22.58 -26.17 21.34
CA PHE A 153 21.77 -25.00 20.94
C PHE A 153 22.48 -24.08 19.93
N GLU A 154 23.82 -23.99 19.99
CA GLU A 154 24.61 -23.20 19.04
C GLU A 154 24.60 -23.86 17.65
N GLY A 155 24.78 -25.18 17.60
CA GLY A 155 24.66 -26.00 16.40
C GLY A 155 23.26 -25.97 15.80
N LEU A 156 22.20 -25.96 16.63
CA LEU A 156 20.83 -25.74 16.17
C LEU A 156 20.70 -24.39 15.46
N SER A 157 21.22 -23.33 16.09
CA SER A 157 21.15 -21.97 15.55
C SER A 157 21.90 -21.84 14.24
N ALA A 158 23.09 -22.46 14.15
CA ALA A 158 23.90 -22.52 12.93
C ALA A 158 23.18 -23.29 11.80
N MET A 159 22.62 -24.46 12.09
CA MET A 159 21.85 -25.26 11.14
C MET A 159 20.62 -24.48 10.62
N ILE A 160 19.88 -23.81 11.51
CA ILE A 160 18.73 -22.98 11.12
C ILE A 160 19.19 -21.82 10.22
N ALA A 161 20.32 -21.19 10.52
CA ALA A 161 20.88 -20.13 9.70
C ALA A 161 21.30 -20.62 8.30
N GLU A 162 21.84 -21.84 8.20
CA GLU A 162 22.23 -22.47 6.94
C GLU A 162 21.01 -22.90 6.09
N ALA A 163 19.97 -23.44 6.72
CA ALA A 163 18.74 -23.87 6.04
C ALA A 163 17.82 -22.70 5.61
N ARG A 164 17.95 -21.53 6.26
CA ARG A 164 17.14 -20.34 6.01
C ARG A 164 17.10 -19.87 4.55
N PRO A 165 18.23 -19.70 3.83
CA PRO A 165 18.21 -19.27 2.43
C PRO A 165 17.51 -20.27 1.49
N GLU A 166 17.57 -21.58 1.76
CA GLU A 166 16.93 -22.59 0.92
C GLU A 166 15.40 -22.59 1.03
N ALA A 167 14.90 -22.25 2.22
CA ALA A 167 13.47 -22.20 2.51
C ALA A 167 12.83 -20.84 2.22
N ARG A 168 13.62 -19.78 2.02
CA ARG A 168 13.11 -18.43 1.79
C ARG A 168 13.25 -18.04 0.32
N GLU A 169 12.12 -17.73 -0.29
CA GLU A 169 12.07 -17.20 -1.66
C GLU A 169 11.56 -15.77 -1.62
N THR A 170 12.31 -14.86 -2.23
CA THR A 170 11.85 -13.48 -2.43
C THR A 170 10.94 -13.45 -3.65
N ILE A 171 9.65 -13.22 -3.40
CA ILE A 171 8.65 -13.15 -4.45
C ILE A 171 8.44 -11.68 -4.81
N PRO A 172 8.62 -11.30 -6.09
CA PRO A 172 8.22 -9.97 -6.56
C PRO A 172 6.69 -9.86 -6.49
N CYS A 173 6.20 -8.91 -5.72
CA CYS A 173 4.80 -8.58 -5.55
C CYS A 173 4.58 -7.21 -6.18
N ASP A 174 3.92 -7.17 -7.34
CA ASP A 174 3.50 -5.93 -7.98
C ASP A 174 2.20 -5.46 -7.32
N ASP A 175 2.20 -4.25 -6.73
CA ASP A 175 1.05 -3.61 -6.05
C ASP A 175 -0.21 -3.54 -6.92
N THR A 176 -0.06 -3.72 -8.24
CA THR A 176 -1.17 -3.75 -9.20
C THR A 176 -1.88 -5.10 -9.31
N THR A 177 -1.32 -6.19 -8.77
CA THR A 177 -1.82 -7.57 -9.00
C THR A 177 -2.80 -8.05 -7.94
N THR A 178 -3.03 -7.28 -6.87
CA THR A 178 -3.99 -7.65 -5.84
C THR A 178 -5.42 -7.35 -6.29
N ARG A 179 -5.99 -8.34 -7.00
CA ARG A 179 -7.43 -8.64 -7.11
C ARG A 179 -8.25 -7.79 -8.10
N MET A 180 -7.76 -7.54 -9.32
CA MET A 180 -8.73 -7.21 -10.38
C MET A 180 -9.45 -8.48 -10.81
N ASP A 181 -10.76 -8.55 -10.57
CA ASP A 181 -11.59 -9.67 -11.01
C ASP A 181 -11.41 -9.91 -12.53
N ALA A 182 -11.21 -11.18 -12.92
CA ALA A 182 -10.89 -11.54 -14.30
C ALA A 182 -12.05 -11.21 -15.27
N HIS A 183 -13.30 -11.33 -14.81
CA HIS A 183 -14.47 -10.96 -15.59
C HIS A 183 -14.55 -9.44 -15.78
N LEU A 184 -14.36 -8.67 -14.70
CA LEU A 184 -14.30 -7.21 -14.77
C LEU A 184 -13.19 -6.74 -15.74
N ALA A 185 -12.01 -7.36 -15.69
CA ALA A 185 -10.92 -7.10 -16.63
C ALA A 185 -11.32 -7.39 -18.10
N ASN A 186 -12.04 -8.47 -18.35
CA ASN A 186 -12.57 -8.80 -19.68
C ASN A 186 -13.58 -7.74 -20.16
N LEU A 187 -14.47 -7.28 -19.28
CA LEU A 187 -15.46 -6.24 -19.60
C LEU A 187 -14.77 -4.92 -19.99
N TRP A 188 -13.72 -4.51 -19.26
CA TRP A 188 -12.92 -3.33 -19.57
C TRP A 188 -12.11 -3.47 -20.87
N ARG A 189 -11.55 -4.65 -21.16
CA ARG A 189 -10.90 -4.93 -22.46
C ARG A 189 -11.87 -4.78 -23.62
N LYS A 190 -13.12 -5.25 -23.47
CA LYS A 190 -14.17 -5.08 -24.47
C LYS A 190 -14.56 -3.60 -24.62
N ALA A 191 -14.71 -2.85 -23.52
CA ALA A 191 -14.96 -1.42 -23.56
C ALA A 191 -13.85 -0.67 -24.32
N SER A 192 -12.58 -0.98 -24.03
CA SER A 192 -11.42 -0.40 -24.72
C SER A 192 -11.45 -0.63 -26.24
N ARG A 193 -11.81 -1.85 -26.67
CA ARG A 193 -11.96 -2.18 -28.10
C ARG A 193 -13.12 -1.40 -28.74
N LEU A 194 -14.27 -1.31 -28.07
CA LEU A 194 -15.42 -0.56 -28.56
C LEU A 194 -15.12 0.94 -28.66
N THR A 195 -14.37 1.50 -27.70
CA THR A 195 -13.90 2.88 -27.75
C THR A 195 -13.01 3.14 -28.96
N LYS A 196 -12.03 2.27 -29.23
CA LYS A 196 -11.19 2.37 -30.45
C LYS A 196 -12.03 2.29 -31.71
N GLN A 197 -12.97 1.35 -31.78
CA GLN A 197 -13.88 1.20 -32.92
C GLN A 197 -14.73 2.46 -33.12
N TYR A 198 -15.32 3.00 -32.05
CA TYR A 198 -16.13 4.20 -32.09
C TYR A 198 -15.34 5.41 -32.61
N ARG A 199 -14.11 5.58 -32.12
CA ARG A 199 -13.21 6.67 -32.53
C ARG A 199 -12.81 6.58 -34.00
N HIS A 200 -12.34 5.42 -34.46
CA HIS A 200 -11.75 5.29 -35.79
C HIS A 200 -12.75 4.98 -36.91
N LYS A 201 -13.95 4.46 -36.61
CA LYS A 201 -14.97 4.14 -37.64
C LYS A 201 -16.04 5.23 -37.79
N GLY A 202 -15.67 6.49 -37.55
CA GLY A 202 -16.51 7.66 -37.85
C GLY A 202 -17.62 7.96 -36.84
N LYS A 203 -17.45 7.58 -35.56
CA LYS A 203 -18.37 7.92 -34.44
C LYS A 203 -19.85 7.61 -34.72
N ARG A 204 -20.15 6.41 -35.27
CA ARG A 204 -21.52 6.01 -35.61
C ARG A 204 -22.38 5.79 -34.35
N HIS A 205 -23.66 6.19 -34.42
CA HIS A 205 -24.60 6.06 -33.30
C HIS A 205 -24.70 4.63 -32.74
N ARG A 206 -24.71 3.60 -33.60
CA ARG A 206 -24.74 2.19 -33.19
C ARG A 206 -23.53 1.77 -32.34
N ASP A 207 -22.35 2.30 -32.67
CA ASP A 207 -21.10 2.00 -31.98
C ASP A 207 -21.10 2.72 -30.61
N LEU A 208 -21.65 3.94 -30.53
CA LEU A 208 -21.88 4.66 -29.27
C LEU A 208 -22.84 3.90 -28.35
N MET A 209 -23.96 3.41 -28.88
CA MET A 209 -24.93 2.64 -28.08
C MET A 209 -24.34 1.33 -27.57
N SER A 210 -23.50 0.67 -28.38
CA SER A 210 -22.79 -0.54 -27.95
C SER A 210 -21.80 -0.24 -26.81
N LEU A 211 -21.09 0.88 -26.90
CA LEU A 211 -20.17 1.33 -25.84
C LEU A 211 -20.93 1.69 -24.55
N LYS A 212 -22.04 2.44 -24.64
CA LYS A 212 -22.89 2.77 -23.49
C LYS A 212 -23.42 1.52 -22.77
N ARG A 213 -23.92 0.53 -23.53
CA ARG A 213 -24.35 -0.76 -22.97
C ARG A 213 -23.20 -1.47 -22.26
N GLN A 214 -22.00 -1.45 -22.82
CA GLN A 214 -20.83 -2.07 -22.20
C GLN A 214 -20.44 -1.39 -20.88
N TYR A 215 -20.50 -0.05 -20.80
CA TYR A 215 -20.28 0.68 -19.55
C TYR A 215 -21.35 0.39 -18.50
N GLN A 216 -22.61 0.26 -18.91
CA GLN A 216 -23.70 -0.12 -18.02
C GLN A 216 -23.48 -1.53 -17.43
N LEU A 217 -23.05 -2.50 -18.25
CA LEU A 217 -22.68 -3.84 -17.77
C LEU A 217 -21.51 -3.82 -16.78
N ILE A 218 -20.51 -2.97 -17.02
CA ILE A 218 -19.39 -2.80 -16.09
C ILE A 218 -19.90 -2.28 -14.75
N LYS A 219 -20.75 -1.25 -14.77
CA LYS A 219 -21.32 -0.65 -13.56
C LYS A 219 -22.14 -1.66 -12.76
N GLU A 220 -23.04 -2.38 -13.41
CA GLU A 220 -23.85 -3.43 -12.77
C GLU A 220 -22.98 -4.52 -12.13
N TYR A 221 -21.91 -4.93 -12.82
CA TYR A 221 -20.99 -5.93 -12.28
C TYR A 221 -20.14 -5.41 -11.11
N GLN A 222 -19.74 -4.14 -11.13
CA GLN A 222 -19.04 -3.51 -10.00
C GLN A 222 -19.94 -3.46 -8.75
N GLU A 223 -21.20 -3.07 -8.91
CA GLU A 223 -22.19 -3.05 -7.80
C GLU A 223 -22.39 -4.47 -7.22
N LEU A 224 -22.43 -5.50 -8.07
CA LEU A 224 -22.48 -6.90 -7.63
C LEU A 224 -21.22 -7.32 -6.85
N LEU A 225 -20.03 -6.96 -7.35
CA LEU A 225 -18.76 -7.28 -6.68
C LEU A 225 -18.63 -6.58 -5.32
N GLU A 226 -19.03 -5.30 -5.23
CA GLU A 226 -19.04 -4.56 -3.96
C GLU A 226 -19.96 -5.23 -2.93
N ALA A 227 -21.15 -5.65 -3.36
CA ALA A 227 -22.08 -6.38 -2.51
C ALA A 227 -21.52 -7.75 -2.08
N ASP A 228 -20.94 -8.52 -3.00
CA ASP A 228 -20.35 -9.83 -2.67
C ASP A 228 -19.14 -9.70 -1.73
N GLU A 229 -18.27 -8.72 -1.94
CA GLU A 229 -17.13 -8.46 -1.05
C GLU A 229 -17.59 -8.02 0.34
N TRP A 230 -18.67 -7.24 0.44
CA TRP A 230 -19.29 -6.91 1.72
C TRP A 230 -19.86 -8.14 2.41
N HIS A 231 -20.65 -8.97 1.71
CA HIS A 231 -21.18 -10.22 2.26
C HIS A 231 -20.07 -11.16 2.73
N ASN A 232 -19.00 -11.31 1.94
CA ASN A 232 -17.82 -12.09 2.31
C ASN A 232 -17.11 -11.51 3.54
N THR A 233 -17.09 -10.18 3.68
CA THR A 233 -16.55 -9.51 4.88
C THR A 233 -17.41 -9.78 6.11
N CYS A 234 -18.74 -9.74 5.96
CA CYS A 234 -19.71 -10.11 6.98
C CYS A 234 -19.60 -11.58 7.40
N ALA A 235 -19.50 -12.51 6.44
CA ALA A 235 -19.36 -13.94 6.71
C ALA A 235 -18.10 -14.25 7.54
N LYS A 236 -17.00 -13.53 7.29
CA LYS A 236 -15.73 -13.67 8.03
C LYS A 236 -15.77 -13.13 9.45
N LEU A 237 -16.80 -12.41 9.88
CA LEU A 237 -16.98 -12.02 11.29
C LEU A 237 -17.37 -13.23 12.16
N GLY A 238 -17.97 -14.28 11.58
CA GLY A 238 -18.38 -15.47 12.33
C GLY A 238 -19.38 -15.17 13.46
N ARG A 239 -19.58 -16.12 14.38
CA ARG A 239 -20.42 -15.89 15.59
C ARG A 239 -19.73 -15.00 16.63
N GLU A 240 -18.42 -15.14 16.79
CA GLU A 240 -17.61 -14.36 17.73
C GLU A 240 -16.47 -13.66 17.00
N PRO A 241 -16.70 -12.46 16.46
CA PRO A 241 -15.65 -11.73 15.76
C PRO A 241 -14.56 -11.28 16.72
N GLY A 242 -13.30 -11.59 16.39
CA GLY A 242 -12.15 -11.08 17.13
C GLY A 242 -12.17 -9.54 17.20
N LEU A 243 -12.03 -8.99 18.42
CA LEU A 243 -12.17 -7.56 18.73
C LEU A 243 -11.39 -6.65 17.76
N LYS A 244 -10.17 -7.06 17.39
CA LYS A 244 -9.30 -6.34 16.45
C LYS A 244 -9.96 -6.12 15.07
N ARG A 245 -10.67 -7.12 14.55
CA ARG A 245 -11.33 -7.07 13.24
C ARG A 245 -12.57 -6.18 13.29
N LEU A 246 -13.37 -6.32 14.34
CA LEU A 246 -14.56 -5.48 14.58
C LEU A 246 -14.18 -4.00 14.66
N TRP A 247 -13.17 -3.68 15.47
CA TRP A 247 -12.63 -2.32 15.58
C TRP A 247 -11.99 -1.82 14.27
N GLY A 248 -11.49 -2.73 13.43
CA GLY A 248 -11.02 -2.39 12.09
C GLY A 248 -12.17 -1.91 11.20
N ILE A 249 -13.24 -2.70 11.11
CA ILE A 249 -14.44 -2.37 10.32
C ILE A 249 -15.08 -1.07 10.82
N LEU A 250 -15.30 -0.96 12.13
CA LEU A 250 -15.90 0.24 12.72
C LEU A 250 -15.10 1.51 12.42
N ARG A 251 -13.76 1.44 12.52
CA ARG A 251 -12.90 2.57 12.16
C ARG A 251 -13.01 2.95 10.69
N SER A 252 -13.04 1.96 9.80
CA SER A 252 -13.24 2.19 8.37
C SER A 252 -14.58 2.85 8.07
N LEU A 253 -15.68 2.38 8.69
CA LEU A 253 -17.02 2.96 8.54
C LEU A 253 -17.09 4.40 9.06
N LEU A 254 -16.38 4.70 10.14
CA LEU A 254 -16.28 6.06 10.69
C LEU A 254 -15.29 6.96 9.93
N GLY A 255 -14.68 6.47 8.84
CA GLY A 255 -13.65 7.20 8.08
C GLY A 255 -12.37 7.48 8.88
N ARG A 256 -12.19 6.82 10.03
CA ARG A 256 -11.03 7.02 10.91
C ARG A 256 -9.87 6.16 10.43
N LYS A 257 -8.84 6.78 9.85
CA LYS A 257 -7.58 6.10 9.57
C LYS A 257 -6.85 5.78 10.87
N LYS A 258 -6.15 4.65 10.93
CA LYS A 258 -5.21 4.36 12.03
C LYS A 258 -4.16 5.47 11.99
N GLY A 259 -4.04 6.25 13.06
CA GLY A 259 -3.00 7.28 13.17
C GLY A 259 -1.62 6.66 12.95
N ALA A 260 -0.71 7.41 12.32
CA ALA A 260 0.67 6.99 12.19
C ALA A 260 1.22 6.68 13.59
N PRO A 261 2.03 5.61 13.77
CA PRO A 261 2.65 5.35 15.06
C PRO A 261 3.48 6.58 15.44
N PRO A 262 3.31 7.12 16.66
CA PRO A 262 3.91 8.39 17.08
C PRO A 262 5.45 8.38 17.02
N LEU A 263 6.06 7.20 17.03
CA LEU A 263 7.51 7.02 16.97
C LEU A 263 8.09 7.00 15.55
N ALA A 264 7.27 6.94 14.50
CA ALA A 264 7.78 6.84 13.12
C ALA A 264 8.63 8.06 12.71
N ASP A 265 8.31 9.24 13.24
CA ASP A 265 9.04 10.49 12.95
C ASP A 265 10.37 10.57 13.72
N LEU A 266 10.50 9.82 14.83
CA LEU A 266 11.72 9.72 15.63
C LEU A 266 12.80 8.85 14.95
N PHE A 267 12.40 7.73 14.32
CA PHE A 267 13.32 6.86 13.57
C PHE A 267 13.94 7.53 12.33
N LEU A 268 13.38 8.64 11.85
CA LEU A 268 13.87 9.40 10.70
C LEU A 268 14.94 10.44 11.08
N ARG A 269 15.09 10.77 12.38
CA ARG A 269 15.89 11.90 12.84
C ARG A 269 17.15 11.50 13.61
N GLU A 270 17.23 10.26 14.08
CA GLU A 270 18.32 9.78 14.92
C GLU A 270 18.77 8.37 14.53
N GLU A 271 20.02 8.04 14.83
CA GLU A 271 20.54 6.68 14.67
C GLU A 271 19.87 5.72 15.65
N ALA A 272 19.62 4.48 15.21
CA ALA A 272 18.81 3.51 15.94
C ALA A 272 19.32 3.22 17.37
N ALA A 273 20.65 3.18 17.57
CA ALA A 273 21.27 2.88 18.86
C ALA A 273 21.05 4.01 19.90
N THR A 274 21.15 5.27 19.48
CA THR A 274 20.94 6.42 20.39
C THR A 274 19.46 6.62 20.73
N LEU A 275 18.57 6.28 19.79
CA LEU A 275 17.14 6.27 20.03
C LEU A 275 16.72 5.18 21.02
N GLU A 276 17.31 3.98 20.92
CA GLU A 276 17.07 2.86 21.84
C GLU A 276 17.41 3.26 23.28
N ASP A 277 18.62 3.75 23.52
CA ASP A 277 19.06 4.21 24.85
C ASP A 277 18.14 5.27 25.44
N ARG A 278 17.68 6.21 24.62
CA ARG A 278 16.78 7.27 25.09
C ARG A 278 15.39 6.74 25.39
N VAL A 279 14.84 5.84 24.56
CA VAL A 279 13.53 5.21 24.79
C VAL A 279 13.58 4.37 26.06
N ILE A 280 14.63 3.57 26.25
CA ILE A 280 14.84 2.77 27.46
C ILE A 280 14.94 3.68 28.68
N ARG A 281 15.77 4.73 28.65
CA ARG A 281 15.89 5.69 29.77
C ARG A 281 14.61 6.46 30.05
N THR A 282 13.79 6.75 29.04
CA THR A 282 12.57 7.55 29.20
C THR A 282 11.40 6.72 29.73
N PHE A 283 11.22 5.51 29.20
CA PHE A 283 10.09 4.63 29.58
C PHE A 283 10.45 3.66 30.70
N PHE A 284 11.73 3.33 30.87
CA PHE A 284 12.26 2.44 31.91
C PHE A 284 13.44 3.11 32.66
N PRO A 285 13.25 4.29 33.27
CA PRO A 285 14.33 5.06 33.91
C PRO A 285 15.05 4.33 35.05
N HIS A 286 14.48 3.24 35.57
CA HIS A 286 14.99 2.49 36.73
C HIS A 286 15.68 1.16 36.35
N ALA A 287 15.82 0.84 35.07
CA ALA A 287 16.33 -0.47 34.63
C ALA A 287 17.82 -0.74 34.97
N THR A 288 18.57 0.28 35.40
CA THR A 288 20.03 0.17 35.62
C THR A 288 20.51 0.43 37.05
N GLU A 289 19.66 0.85 37.98
CA GLU A 289 20.14 1.39 39.27
C GLU A 289 19.66 0.65 40.53
N THR A 290 18.76 -0.32 40.39
CA THR A 290 18.43 -1.21 41.51
C THR A 290 19.18 -2.52 41.34
N PRO A 291 20.07 -2.91 42.27
CA PRO A 291 20.53 -4.29 42.34
C PRO A 291 19.28 -5.18 42.37
N PRO A 292 19.23 -6.28 41.60
CA PRO A 292 18.11 -7.19 41.68
C PRO A 292 17.91 -7.55 43.16
N GLU A 293 16.69 -7.39 43.66
CA GLU A 293 16.38 -7.89 45.00
C GLU A 293 16.82 -9.35 45.05
N PRO A 294 17.52 -9.78 46.12
CA PRO A 294 17.89 -11.17 46.26
C PRO A 294 16.61 -12.00 46.11
N LEU A 295 16.60 -12.89 45.11
CA LEU A 295 15.45 -13.74 44.83
C LEU A 295 15.05 -14.40 46.15
N PRO A 296 13.76 -14.38 46.52
CA PRO A 296 13.32 -15.08 47.72
C PRO A 296 13.79 -16.52 47.61
N THR A 297 14.58 -16.96 48.60
CA THR A 297 14.98 -18.36 48.75
C THR A 297 13.72 -19.15 49.09
N THR A 298 12.93 -19.44 48.06
CA THR A 298 11.88 -20.43 48.17
C THR A 298 12.62 -21.74 48.41
N ALA A 299 12.45 -22.30 49.61
CA ALA A 299 12.80 -23.68 49.82
C ALA A 299 12.06 -24.46 48.75
N ILE A 300 12.81 -25.08 47.85
CA ILE A 300 12.25 -26.01 46.89
C ILE A 300 11.72 -27.15 47.76
N ASP A 301 10.41 -27.16 48.00
CA ASP A 301 9.73 -28.37 48.45
C ASP A 301 10.20 -29.46 47.49
N GLY A 302 10.85 -30.50 48.03
CA GLY A 302 11.58 -31.50 47.25
C GLY A 302 10.80 -32.01 46.04
N PRO A 303 11.50 -32.60 45.05
CA PRO A 303 11.01 -32.75 43.68
C PRO A 303 9.55 -33.21 43.64
N LYS A 304 8.69 -32.39 43.04
CA LYS A 304 7.30 -32.76 42.72
C LYS A 304 7.41 -33.78 41.59
N THR A 305 7.38 -35.04 41.97
CA THR A 305 7.64 -36.21 41.11
C THR A 305 6.91 -36.22 39.76
N GLU A 306 5.76 -35.55 39.62
CA GLU A 306 5.06 -35.43 38.33
C GLU A 306 5.41 -34.18 37.50
N LEU A 307 5.79 -33.06 38.13
CA LEU A 307 6.11 -31.81 37.42
C LEU A 307 7.59 -31.73 37.02
N ASP A 308 8.45 -32.48 37.71
CA ASP A 308 9.90 -32.46 37.49
C ASP A 308 10.39 -33.55 36.53
N ARG A 309 9.46 -34.32 35.93
CA ARG A 309 9.80 -35.34 34.93
C ARG A 309 10.27 -34.69 33.62
N PRO A 310 11.04 -35.42 32.80
CA PRO A 310 11.39 -34.97 31.45
C PRO A 310 10.15 -34.62 30.61
N PHE A 311 10.30 -33.62 29.77
CA PHE A 311 9.28 -33.19 28.82
C PHE A 311 9.04 -34.29 27.79
N THR A 312 7.76 -34.51 27.47
CA THR A 312 7.36 -35.43 26.41
C THR A 312 7.30 -34.74 25.06
N LEU A 313 7.38 -35.52 23.98
CA LEU A 313 7.18 -35.01 22.63
C LEU A 313 5.80 -34.36 22.45
N GLY A 314 4.76 -34.88 23.11
CA GLY A 314 3.42 -34.28 23.09
C GLY A 314 3.38 -32.87 23.69
N GLU A 315 4.05 -32.67 24.84
CA GLU A 315 4.18 -31.36 25.48
C GLU A 315 5.00 -30.40 24.63
N PHE A 316 6.10 -30.89 24.05
CA PHE A 316 6.95 -30.13 23.15
C PHE A 316 6.18 -29.63 21.91
N VAL A 317 5.51 -30.54 21.19
CA VAL A 317 4.70 -30.20 20.01
C VAL A 317 3.55 -29.25 20.36
N ALA A 318 2.91 -29.43 21.53
CA ALA A 318 1.88 -28.51 22.01
C ALA A 318 2.43 -27.10 22.27
N ALA A 319 3.61 -26.98 22.90
CA ALA A 319 4.27 -25.69 23.11
C ALA A 319 4.63 -25.02 21.77
N MET A 320 5.15 -25.79 20.82
CA MET A 320 5.49 -25.33 19.47
C MET A 320 4.26 -24.84 18.68
N ALA A 321 3.10 -25.45 18.89
CA ALA A 321 1.84 -25.03 18.27
C ALA A 321 1.30 -23.71 18.86
N GLN A 322 1.52 -23.46 20.15
CA GLN A 322 1.09 -22.23 20.84
C GLN A 322 2.00 -21.02 20.55
N GLY A 323 3.24 -21.25 20.13
CA GLY A 323 4.19 -20.22 19.75
C GLY A 323 3.67 -19.26 18.68
N LYS A 324 3.87 -17.96 18.88
CA LYS A 324 3.47 -16.91 17.93
C LYS A 324 4.49 -16.84 16.78
N THR A 325 4.17 -17.45 15.65
CA THR A 325 5.03 -17.52 14.45
C THR A 325 5.52 -16.17 13.89
N ARG A 326 4.89 -15.05 14.25
CA ARG A 326 5.27 -13.69 13.83
C ARG A 326 5.88 -12.84 14.95
N SER A 327 6.36 -13.46 16.03
CA SER A 327 7.12 -12.73 17.05
C SER A 327 8.48 -12.28 16.50
N ALA A 328 9.15 -11.39 17.23
CA ALA A 328 10.56 -11.12 17.00
C ALA A 328 11.38 -12.42 17.18
N PRO A 329 12.50 -12.57 16.45
CA PRO A 329 13.46 -13.64 16.69
C PRO A 329 14.06 -13.54 18.10
N GLY A 330 14.57 -14.67 18.60
CA GLY A 330 15.42 -14.70 19.79
C GLY A 330 16.75 -13.97 19.57
N HIS A 331 17.57 -13.86 20.61
CA HIS A 331 18.92 -13.27 20.52
C HIS A 331 19.83 -14.04 19.54
N ASP A 332 19.54 -15.32 19.36
CA ASP A 332 20.17 -16.29 18.47
C ASP A 332 19.75 -16.10 17.00
N GLY A 333 18.79 -15.19 16.75
CA GLY A 333 18.21 -14.96 15.44
C GLY A 333 17.23 -16.05 15.01
N VAL A 334 16.86 -17.00 15.88
CA VAL A 334 15.92 -18.09 15.58
C VAL A 334 14.49 -17.61 15.81
N THR A 335 13.58 -17.95 14.88
CA THR A 335 12.16 -17.59 14.97
C THR A 335 11.28 -18.78 15.34
N TRP A 336 10.13 -18.50 15.97
CA TRP A 336 9.09 -19.52 16.21
C TRP A 336 8.57 -20.18 14.93
N GLN A 337 8.59 -19.47 13.79
CA GLN A 337 8.22 -20.04 12.50
C GLN A 337 9.23 -21.10 12.04
N GLU A 338 10.52 -20.88 12.26
CA GLU A 338 11.59 -21.82 11.93
C GLU A 338 11.53 -23.04 12.83
N LEU A 339 11.46 -22.85 14.16
CA LEU A 339 11.32 -23.94 15.12
C LEU A 339 10.13 -24.86 14.77
N ARG A 340 8.96 -24.28 14.45
CA ARG A 340 7.74 -25.05 14.15
C ARG A 340 7.83 -25.86 12.85
N ASN A 341 8.79 -25.54 11.99
CA ASN A 341 9.01 -26.23 10.73
C ASN A 341 10.31 -27.06 10.72
N LEU A 342 10.90 -27.36 11.87
CA LEU A 342 11.97 -28.35 11.98
C LEU A 342 11.49 -29.74 11.52
N SER A 343 12.41 -30.57 11.02
CA SER A 343 12.17 -31.99 10.77
C SER A 343 11.77 -32.71 12.06
N ASP A 344 11.12 -33.87 11.94
CA ASP A 344 10.71 -34.66 13.11
C ASP A 344 11.95 -35.13 13.88
N GLU A 345 13.03 -35.52 13.18
CA GLU A 345 14.30 -35.91 13.77
C GLU A 345 14.97 -34.75 14.52
N ALA A 346 14.90 -33.52 13.99
CA ALA A 346 15.44 -32.34 14.65
C ALA A 346 14.61 -31.94 15.89
N GLN A 347 13.29 -32.16 15.86
CA GLN A 347 12.43 -31.94 17.03
C GLN A 347 12.74 -32.93 18.15
N ASP A 348 12.91 -34.21 17.83
CA ASP A 348 13.28 -35.24 18.80
C ASP A 348 14.65 -34.93 19.44
N LYS A 349 15.61 -34.48 18.63
CA LYS A 349 16.94 -34.12 19.12
C LYS A 349 16.93 -32.86 19.99
N LEU A 350 16.13 -31.86 19.61
CA LEU A 350 15.96 -30.64 20.41
C LEU A 350 15.33 -30.97 21.77
N LEU A 351 14.33 -31.85 21.78
CA LEU A 351 13.72 -32.33 23.03
C LEU A 351 14.74 -33.06 23.91
N ALA A 352 15.61 -33.89 23.32
CA ALA A 352 16.65 -34.58 24.06
C ALA A 352 17.61 -33.58 24.75
N ILE A 353 18.07 -32.54 24.03
CA ILE A 353 18.95 -31.50 24.59
C ILE A 353 18.24 -30.70 25.69
N ILE A 354 16.96 -30.36 25.52
CA ILE A 354 16.17 -29.66 26.55
C ILE A 354 16.06 -30.51 27.82
N ASN A 355 15.80 -31.82 27.67
CA ASN A 355 15.70 -32.73 28.81
C ASN A 355 17.06 -32.97 29.49
N GLU A 356 18.15 -33.06 28.73
CA GLU A 356 19.51 -33.15 29.29
C GLU A 356 19.87 -31.90 30.09
N SER A 357 19.52 -30.71 29.58
CA SER A 357 19.69 -29.45 30.30
C SER A 357 18.81 -29.39 31.56
N TRP A 358 17.57 -29.88 31.47
CA TRP A 358 16.64 -29.97 32.60
C TRP A 358 17.17 -30.86 33.73
N GLU A 359 17.73 -32.02 33.39
CA GLU A 359 18.26 -32.98 34.36
C GLU A 359 19.62 -32.57 34.94
N SER A 360 20.50 -32.02 34.12
CA SER A 360 21.86 -31.61 34.53
C SER A 360 21.90 -30.25 35.22
N GLY A 361 20.90 -29.39 34.99
CA GLY A 361 20.89 -28.00 35.45
C GLY A 361 21.92 -27.11 34.74
N VAL A 362 22.47 -27.57 33.61
CA VAL A 362 23.46 -26.85 32.79
C VAL A 362 22.86 -26.55 31.42
N LEU A 363 23.04 -25.32 30.92
CA LEU A 363 22.57 -24.86 29.61
C LEU A 363 23.61 -25.07 28.51
#